data_AF-A0A183GM04-F1
#
_entry.id   AF-A0A183GM04-F1
#
_cell.length_a   1.000
_cell.length_b   1.000
_cell.length_c   1.000
_cell.angle_alpha   90.00
_cell.angle_beta   90.00
_cell.angle_gamma   90.00
#
_symmetry.space_group_name_H-M   'P 1'
#
loop_
_entity.id
_entity.type
_entity.pdbx_description
1 polymer ?
#
loop_
_entity_poly.entity_id
_entity_poly.type
_entity_poly.pdbx_seq_one_letter_code
_entity_poly.pdbx_strand_id
1 'polypeptide(L)'
;PCQDVYRSCKRWEEEERCSWTRPISPFFSDNCALSCGLCQSNGKKLPLTLPPILDNIAWFVGRWESKTMAGESFPEPLSGPYREMLDVQISEVPMFDRPLVNVRRVLSPVARIAVTTDGRDTHTMVGFMASKPFLEDTGFVEFDKPKEGDDQVAIESVGNYGQFHVVKALLTI
;
A
#
# COMPACT_ATOMS: atom_id res chain seq x y z
N PRO A 1 -12.06 -2.31 -12.69
CA PRO A 1 -13.55 -2.30 -12.69
C PRO A 1 -14.01 -1.13 -11.83
N CYS A 2 -15.09 -0.44 -12.21
CA CYS A 2 -15.64 0.64 -11.40
C CYS A 2 -16.30 0.06 -10.14
N GLN A 3 -15.76 0.41 -8.97
CA GLN A 3 -16.18 -0.08 -7.67
C GLN A 3 -15.70 0.86 -6.57
N ASP A 4 -16.42 0.90 -5.46
CA ASP A 4 -16.03 1.67 -4.28
C ASP A 4 -14.89 0.97 -3.52
N VAL A 5 -13.93 1.76 -3.05
CA VAL A 5 -12.78 1.28 -2.28
C VAL A 5 -13.18 1.05 -0.82
N TYR A 6 -13.89 2.00 -0.22
CA TYR A 6 -14.31 1.91 1.18
C TYR A 6 -15.75 1.43 1.32
N ARG A 7 -16.00 0.65 2.38
CA ARG A 7 -17.37 0.25 2.75
C ARG A 7 -18.24 1.44 3.17
N SER A 8 -17.62 2.54 3.59
CA SER A 8 -18.29 3.80 3.98
C SER A 8 -18.80 4.65 2.82
N CYS A 9 -18.48 4.30 1.56
CA CYS A 9 -18.78 5.16 0.41
C CYS A 9 -20.27 5.53 0.28
N LYS A 10 -21.19 4.59 0.54
CA LYS A 10 -22.64 4.86 0.57
C LYS A 10 -23.04 5.90 1.62
N ARG A 11 -22.47 5.78 2.82
CA ARG A 11 -22.72 6.75 3.90
C ARG A 11 -22.18 8.13 3.54
N TRP A 12 -21.01 8.19 2.91
CA TRP A 12 -20.41 9.46 2.48
C TRP A 12 -21.16 10.11 1.32
N GLU A 13 -21.79 9.31 0.46
CA GLU A 13 -22.75 9.78 -0.55
C GLU A 13 -23.98 10.42 0.12
N GLU A 14 -24.57 9.76 1.11
CA GLU A 14 -25.71 10.29 1.89
C GLU A 14 -25.36 11.61 2.62
N GLU A 15 -24.11 11.76 3.07
CA GLU A 15 -23.58 12.98 3.68
C GLU A 15 -23.10 14.04 2.65
N GLU A 16 -23.43 13.86 1.37
CA GLU A 16 -23.06 14.70 0.21
C GLU A 16 -21.55 14.97 0.06
N ARG A 17 -20.69 14.15 0.67
CA ARG A 17 -19.25 14.42 0.72
C ARG A 17 -18.60 14.39 -0.65
N CYS A 18 -19.13 13.62 -1.59
CA CYS A 18 -18.67 13.62 -2.99
C CYS A 18 -18.75 15.02 -3.65
N SER A 19 -19.68 15.87 -3.21
CA SER A 19 -19.93 17.20 -3.80
C SER A 19 -19.22 18.31 -3.03
N TRP A 20 -19.56 18.49 -1.74
CA TRP A 20 -19.08 19.65 -0.98
C TRP A 20 -17.62 19.55 -0.58
N THR A 21 -17.06 18.35 -0.43
CA THR A 21 -15.64 18.20 -0.08
C THR A 21 -14.72 18.27 -1.29
N ARG A 22 -15.26 18.21 -2.52
CA ARG A 22 -14.47 18.18 -3.76
C ARG A 22 -13.49 19.36 -3.89
N PRO A 23 -13.86 20.61 -3.54
CA PRO A 23 -12.91 21.73 -3.55
C PRO A 23 -11.81 21.63 -2.49
N ILE A 24 -12.04 20.84 -1.43
CA ILE A 24 -11.14 20.69 -0.28
C ILE A 24 -10.24 19.47 -0.44
N SER A 25 -10.74 18.40 -1.06
CA SER A 25 -9.92 17.26 -1.49
C SER A 25 -10.70 16.25 -2.33
N PRO A 26 -10.03 15.63 -3.31
CA PRO A 26 -10.63 14.63 -4.20
C PRO A 26 -10.74 13.23 -3.55
N PHE A 27 -10.41 13.07 -2.27
CA PHE A 27 -10.35 11.77 -1.61
C PHE A 27 -11.64 10.94 -1.78
N PHE A 28 -12.80 11.57 -1.60
CA PHE A 28 -14.07 10.86 -1.69
C PHE A 28 -14.42 10.53 -3.14
N SER A 29 -14.15 11.44 -4.09
CA SER A 29 -14.34 11.16 -5.52
C SER A 29 -13.46 10.01 -6.01
N ASP A 30 -12.19 9.98 -5.61
CA ASP A 30 -11.22 8.99 -6.10
C ASP A 30 -11.49 7.60 -5.52
N ASN A 31 -11.85 7.53 -4.24
CA ASN A 31 -12.04 6.27 -3.55
C ASN A 31 -13.48 5.73 -3.61
N CYS A 32 -14.46 6.58 -3.92
CA CYS A 32 -15.87 6.21 -4.00
C CYS A 32 -16.46 6.53 -5.38
N ALA A 33 -15.69 6.28 -6.44
CA ALA A 33 -16.06 6.66 -7.80
C ALA A 33 -17.41 6.07 -8.27
N LEU A 34 -17.85 4.93 -7.71
CA LEU A 34 -19.15 4.34 -8.03
C LEU A 34 -20.28 5.06 -7.27
N SER A 35 -20.15 5.24 -5.95
CA SER A 35 -21.16 5.97 -5.14
C SER A 35 -21.24 7.46 -5.53
N CYS A 36 -20.11 8.08 -5.87
CA CYS A 36 -20.07 9.48 -6.33
C CYS A 36 -20.49 9.66 -7.80
N GLY A 37 -20.89 8.59 -8.50
CA GLY A 37 -21.37 8.65 -9.89
C GLY A 37 -20.33 9.03 -10.95
N LEU A 38 -19.04 8.88 -10.64
CA LEU A 38 -17.93 9.21 -11.55
C LEU A 38 -17.65 8.10 -12.57
N CYS A 39 -18.08 6.88 -12.28
CA CYS A 39 -17.98 5.76 -13.20
C CYS A 39 -19.19 4.82 -13.09
N GLN A 40 -19.39 3.97 -14.11
CA GLN A 40 -20.44 2.95 -14.11
C GLN A 40 -19.84 1.56 -13.92
N SER A 41 -20.45 0.76 -13.03
CA SER A 41 -20.03 -0.62 -12.83
C SER A 41 -20.43 -1.50 -14.01
N ASN A 42 -19.50 -2.34 -14.46
CA ASN A 42 -19.74 -3.36 -15.47
C ASN A 42 -20.16 -4.71 -14.87
N GLY A 43 -20.64 -4.72 -13.61
CA GLY A 43 -21.03 -5.93 -12.87
C GLY A 43 -19.87 -6.77 -12.36
N LYS A 44 -18.62 -6.45 -12.71
CA LYS A 44 -17.42 -7.11 -12.19
C LYS A 44 -16.93 -6.36 -10.95
N LYS A 45 -16.69 -7.10 -9.86
CA LYS A 45 -16.14 -6.58 -8.61
C LYS A 45 -14.89 -7.37 -8.23
N LEU A 46 -13.82 -6.68 -7.85
CA LEU A 46 -12.65 -7.31 -7.26
C LEU A 46 -12.94 -7.59 -5.77
N PRO A 47 -12.52 -8.75 -5.23
CA PRO A 47 -12.69 -9.07 -3.82
C PRO A 47 -12.02 -8.04 -2.91
N LEU A 48 -10.81 -7.61 -3.29
CA LEU A 48 -10.08 -6.51 -2.71
C LEU A 48 -9.86 -5.44 -3.78
N THR A 49 -10.28 -4.24 -3.45
CA THR A 49 -10.15 -3.07 -4.32
C THR A 49 -8.82 -2.41 -4.00
N LEU A 50 -8.01 -2.12 -5.04
CA LEU A 50 -6.77 -1.37 -4.85
C LEU A 50 -7.13 0.11 -4.71
N PRO A 51 -6.79 0.78 -3.59
CA PRO A 51 -6.95 2.22 -3.46
C PRO A 51 -6.07 2.94 -4.50
N PRO A 52 -6.56 4.02 -5.17
CA PRO A 52 -5.79 4.72 -6.20
C PRO A 52 -4.39 5.17 -5.78
N ILE A 53 -4.19 5.50 -4.50
CA ILE A 53 -2.88 5.88 -3.94
C ILE A 53 -1.83 4.76 -4.01
N LEU A 54 -2.25 3.50 -4.17
CA LEU A 54 -1.36 2.35 -4.30
C LEU A 54 -1.17 1.89 -5.75
N ASP A 55 -1.73 2.61 -6.73
CA ASP A 55 -1.63 2.22 -8.15
C ASP A 55 -0.17 2.14 -8.62
N ASN A 56 0.69 3.03 -8.12
CA ASN A 56 2.11 3.04 -8.41
C ASN A 56 2.89 1.80 -7.91
N ILE A 57 2.36 1.10 -6.90
CA ILE A 57 2.93 -0.14 -6.38
C ILE A 57 2.07 -1.37 -6.69
N ALA A 58 1.06 -1.23 -7.55
CA ALA A 58 0.14 -2.31 -7.91
C ALA A 58 0.86 -3.55 -8.44
N TRP A 59 1.93 -3.34 -9.20
CA TRP A 59 2.75 -4.39 -9.81
C TRP A 59 3.47 -5.27 -8.79
N PHE A 60 3.68 -4.77 -7.57
CA PHE A 60 4.41 -5.47 -6.51
C PHE A 60 3.48 -6.31 -5.62
N VAL A 61 2.17 -6.06 -5.67
CA VAL A 61 1.17 -6.79 -4.88
C VAL A 61 1.04 -8.23 -5.40
N GLY A 62 1.25 -9.19 -4.51
CA GLY A 62 1.19 -10.62 -4.84
C GLY A 62 2.14 -11.45 -3.99
N ARG A 63 2.21 -12.74 -4.33
CA ARG A 63 3.12 -13.69 -3.69
C ARG A 63 4.29 -13.99 -4.62
N TRP A 64 5.49 -13.75 -4.11
CA TRP A 64 6.76 -13.93 -4.78
C TRP A 64 7.55 -15.05 -4.09
N GLU A 65 8.24 -15.86 -4.87
CA GLU A 65 9.10 -16.93 -4.35
C GLU A 65 10.46 -16.86 -5.04
N SER A 66 11.52 -16.96 -4.26
CA SER A 66 12.90 -16.98 -4.72
C SER A 66 13.68 -18.12 -4.06
N LYS A 67 14.73 -18.58 -4.74
CA LYS A 67 15.66 -19.59 -4.24
C LYS A 67 17.08 -19.09 -4.43
N THR A 68 17.84 -19.09 -3.35
CA THR A 68 19.21 -18.59 -3.32
C THR A 68 20.16 -19.72 -2.94
N MET A 69 21.25 -19.84 -3.68
CA MET A 69 22.30 -20.85 -3.43
C MET A 69 23.31 -20.39 -2.37
N ALA A 70 23.27 -19.12 -1.98
CA ALA A 70 24.11 -18.50 -0.96
C ALA A 70 23.31 -18.26 0.34
N GLY A 71 24.03 -18.12 1.46
CA GLY A 71 23.47 -17.74 2.76
C GLY A 71 23.42 -16.22 3.00
N GLU A 72 23.78 -15.41 2.01
CA GLU A 72 23.72 -13.95 2.14
C GLU A 72 22.25 -13.51 2.11
N SER A 73 21.75 -13.10 3.26
CA SER A 73 20.40 -12.59 3.47
C SER A 73 20.50 -11.26 4.23
N PHE A 74 19.58 -10.34 3.94
CA PHE A 74 19.43 -9.11 4.69
C PHE A 74 18.22 -9.22 5.63
N PRO A 75 18.30 -8.70 6.87
CA PRO A 75 19.45 -8.01 7.48
C PRO A 75 20.51 -8.94 8.06
N GLU A 76 20.13 -10.16 8.43
CA GLU A 76 21.03 -11.16 8.99
C GLU A 76 21.26 -12.29 7.97
N PRO A 77 22.51 -12.76 7.80
CA PRO A 77 22.83 -13.89 6.94
C PRO A 77 22.22 -15.18 7.49
N LEU A 78 21.85 -16.08 6.60
CA LEU A 78 21.37 -17.42 6.91
C LEU A 78 22.52 -18.42 6.86
N SER A 79 22.39 -19.50 7.62
CA SER A 79 23.43 -20.54 7.71
C SER A 79 23.78 -21.26 6.38
N GLY A 80 22.98 -21.10 5.33
CA GLY A 80 23.22 -21.73 4.04
C GLY A 80 22.20 -21.32 2.96
N PRO A 81 22.13 -22.07 1.84
CA PRO A 81 21.15 -21.86 0.79
C PRO A 81 19.73 -21.80 1.37
N TYR A 82 18.89 -20.90 0.85
CA TYR A 82 17.56 -20.70 1.39
C TYR A 82 16.52 -20.44 0.31
N ARG A 83 15.27 -20.70 0.68
CA ARG A 83 14.08 -20.39 -0.09
C ARG A 83 13.33 -19.27 0.59
N GLU A 84 13.00 -18.25 -0.17
CA GLU A 84 12.34 -17.05 0.30
C GLU A 84 10.95 -16.93 -0.31
N MET A 85 9.97 -16.61 0.53
CA MET A 85 8.62 -16.28 0.13
C MET A 85 8.32 -14.87 0.64
N LEU A 86 7.90 -14.00 -0.28
CA LEU A 86 7.45 -12.65 0.02
C LEU A 86 5.97 -12.54 -0.37
N ASP A 87 5.12 -12.19 0.57
CA ASP A 87 3.69 -11.99 0.37
C ASP A 87 3.36 -10.53 0.64
N VAL A 88 2.89 -9.84 -0.40
CA VAL A 88 2.48 -8.44 -0.36
C VAL A 88 1.00 -8.39 -0.63
N GLN A 89 0.23 -7.98 0.37
CA GLN A 89 -1.22 -7.96 0.30
C GLN A 89 -1.74 -6.54 0.54
N ILE A 90 -2.93 -6.27 0.01
CA ILE A 90 -3.65 -5.05 0.31
C ILE A 90 -4.46 -5.30 1.58
N SER A 91 -4.35 -4.41 2.58
CA SER A 91 -5.21 -4.50 3.76
C SER A 91 -6.59 -3.91 3.46
N GLU A 92 -7.63 -4.42 4.12
CA GLU A 92 -8.89 -3.70 4.17
C GLU A 92 -8.65 -2.38 4.89
N VAL A 93 -8.80 -1.26 4.18
CA VAL A 93 -8.55 0.04 4.77
C VAL A 93 -9.65 0.32 5.81
N PRO A 94 -9.31 0.53 7.09
CA PRO A 94 -10.31 0.76 8.12
C PRO A 94 -11.12 2.03 7.84
N MET A 95 -12.38 2.04 8.31
CA MET A 95 -13.38 3.11 8.09
C MET A 95 -13.07 4.42 8.84
N PHE A 96 -11.82 4.87 8.88
CA PHE A 96 -11.49 6.16 9.48
C PHE A 96 -11.87 7.28 8.50
N ASP A 97 -12.74 8.17 8.99
CA ASP A 97 -12.85 9.52 8.44
C ASP A 97 -11.47 10.19 8.51
N ARG A 98 -11.21 11.17 7.63
CA ARG A 98 -9.91 11.84 7.53
C ARG A 98 -9.37 12.15 8.94
N PRO A 99 -8.28 11.52 9.42
CA PRO A 99 -7.70 11.98 10.67
C PRO A 99 -7.30 13.44 10.47
N LEU A 100 -7.72 14.31 11.39
CA LEU A 100 -7.40 15.76 11.40
C LEU A 100 -5.89 16.05 11.40
N VAL A 101 -5.06 15.01 11.48
CA VAL A 101 -3.62 15.04 11.36
C VAL A 101 -3.25 14.14 10.18
N ASN A 102 -3.01 14.75 9.02
CA ASN A 102 -2.28 14.33 7.80
C ASN A 102 -1.66 12.90 7.70
N VAL A 103 -2.35 11.83 8.08
CA VAL A 103 -1.87 10.44 7.89
C VAL A 103 -2.68 9.80 6.77
N ARG A 104 -2.35 10.15 5.53
CA ARG A 104 -2.81 9.44 4.31
C ARG A 104 -1.84 8.33 3.96
N ARG A 105 -1.74 7.32 4.83
CA ARG A 105 -0.94 6.13 4.52
C ARG A 105 -1.88 4.94 4.40
N VAL A 106 -2.12 4.51 3.17
CA VAL A 106 -2.65 3.17 2.96
C VAL A 106 -1.49 2.22 3.20
N LEU A 107 -1.67 1.35 4.20
CA LEU A 107 -0.67 0.37 4.61
C LEU A 107 -0.99 -0.96 3.93
N SER A 108 -0.04 -1.45 3.13
CA SER A 108 -0.08 -2.79 2.57
C SER A 108 0.73 -3.73 3.46
N PRO A 109 0.14 -4.74 4.10
CA PRO A 109 0.89 -5.73 4.85
C PRO A 109 1.90 -6.45 3.95
N VAL A 110 3.11 -6.60 4.47
CA VAL A 110 4.20 -7.33 3.84
C VAL A 110 4.68 -8.41 4.80
N ALA A 111 4.75 -9.64 4.32
CA ALA A 111 5.31 -10.76 5.06
C ALA A 111 6.42 -11.42 4.24
N ARG A 112 7.59 -11.60 4.84
CA ARG A 112 8.72 -12.31 4.26
C ARG A 112 9.06 -13.51 5.14
N ILE A 113 9.24 -14.67 4.52
CA ILE A 113 9.66 -15.89 5.18
C ILE A 113 10.82 -16.47 4.38
N ALA A 114 12.00 -16.56 4.98
CA ALA A 114 13.17 -17.22 4.42
C ALA A 114 13.49 -18.46 5.25
N VAL A 115 13.57 -19.61 4.61
CA VAL A 115 13.86 -20.91 5.25
C VAL A 115 15.05 -21.54 4.55
N THR A 116 16.07 -21.96 5.29
CA THR A 116 17.20 -22.68 4.71
C THR A 116 16.76 -24.00 4.10
N THR A 117 17.49 -24.50 3.10
CA THR A 117 17.15 -25.77 2.41
C THR A 117 17.17 -26.98 3.33
N ASP A 118 17.93 -26.90 4.42
CA ASP A 118 18.01 -27.91 5.47
C ASP A 118 16.98 -27.69 6.60
N GLY A 119 16.18 -26.62 6.55
CA GLY A 119 15.13 -26.29 7.51
C GLY A 119 15.62 -25.93 8.91
N ARG A 120 16.92 -25.76 9.11
CA ARG A 120 17.50 -25.46 10.43
C ARG A 120 17.34 -24.01 10.84
N ASP A 121 17.24 -23.12 9.86
CA ASP A 121 17.24 -21.68 10.07
C ASP A 121 16.05 -21.04 9.34
N THR A 122 15.34 -20.16 10.02
CA THR A 122 14.10 -19.55 9.53
C THR A 122 14.01 -18.11 9.99
N HIS A 123 14.08 -17.20 9.02
CA HIS A 123 13.88 -15.78 9.22
C HIS A 123 12.47 -15.41 8.77
N THR A 124 11.70 -14.83 9.69
CA THR A 124 10.35 -14.33 9.42
C THR A 124 10.33 -12.84 9.72
N MET A 125 9.77 -12.08 8.78
CA MET A 125 9.60 -10.64 8.90
C MET A 125 8.17 -10.27 8.52
N VAL A 126 7.54 -9.42 9.31
CA VAL A 126 6.20 -8.89 9.05
C VAL A 126 6.23 -7.38 9.16
N GLY A 127 5.43 -6.69 8.36
CA GLY A 127 5.47 -5.24 8.32
C GLY A 127 4.38 -4.63 7.46
N PHE A 128 4.54 -3.34 7.21
CA PHE A 128 3.66 -2.53 6.39
C PHE A 128 4.47 -1.72 5.39
N MET A 129 3.96 -1.62 4.17
CA MET A 129 4.45 -0.71 3.14
C MET A 129 3.47 0.44 2.98
N ALA A 130 3.99 1.67 2.93
CA ALA A 130 3.25 2.88 2.62
C ALA A 130 3.80 3.51 1.34
N SER A 131 2.91 3.96 0.46
CA SER A 131 3.24 4.76 -0.72
C SER A 131 2.77 6.20 -0.53
N LYS A 132 3.58 7.15 -1.01
CA LYS A 132 3.24 8.56 -1.14
C LYS A 132 3.56 8.99 -2.58
N PRO A 133 2.56 9.02 -3.46
CA PRO A 133 2.73 9.51 -4.82
C PRO A 133 3.21 10.96 -4.85
N PHE A 134 4.06 11.32 -5.82
CA PHE A 134 4.57 12.67 -5.98
C PHE A 134 3.43 13.63 -6.32
N LEU A 135 2.62 13.30 -7.33
CA LEU A 135 1.41 14.03 -7.70
C LEU A 135 0.22 13.61 -6.84
N GLU A 136 0.37 13.63 -5.52
CA GLU A 136 -0.77 13.45 -4.63
C GLU A 136 -1.67 14.70 -4.70
N ASP A 137 -2.91 14.51 -5.15
CA ASP A 137 -3.94 15.55 -5.07
C ASP A 137 -4.47 15.61 -3.61
N THR A 138 -3.72 16.34 -2.79
CA THR A 138 -4.04 16.50 -1.37
C THR A 138 -5.26 17.39 -1.16
N GLY A 139 -5.71 18.11 -2.19
CA GLY A 139 -6.70 19.18 -2.08
C GLY A 139 -6.17 20.45 -1.39
N PHE A 140 -4.90 20.47 -1.02
CA PHE A 140 -4.17 21.67 -0.63
C PHE A 140 -3.32 22.12 -1.81
N VAL A 141 -3.36 23.42 -2.10
CA VAL A 141 -2.52 24.02 -3.13
C VAL A 141 -1.09 24.11 -2.59
N GLU A 142 -0.22 23.22 -3.05
CA GLU A 142 1.22 23.36 -2.87
C GLU A 142 1.74 24.38 -3.89
N PHE A 143 2.00 25.60 -3.44
CA PHE A 143 2.67 26.61 -4.26
C PHE A 143 4.12 26.18 -4.46
N ASP A 144 4.61 26.26 -5.71
CA ASP A 144 5.98 25.91 -6.13
C ASP A 144 6.36 24.42 -6.12
N LYS A 145 5.39 23.50 -6.14
CA LYS A 145 5.70 22.08 -6.37
C LYS A 145 6.26 21.87 -7.79
N PRO A 146 7.40 21.16 -7.95
CA PRO A 146 7.88 20.76 -9.27
C PRO A 146 6.82 19.96 -10.03
N LYS A 147 6.81 20.06 -11.36
CA LYS A 147 5.86 19.31 -12.22
C LYS A 147 6.18 17.82 -12.29
N GLU A 148 7.41 17.45 -11.95
CA GLU A 148 7.95 16.10 -12.02
C GLU A 148 8.74 15.81 -10.74
N GLY A 149 8.68 14.58 -10.27
CA GLY A 149 9.39 14.11 -9.09
C GLY A 149 9.04 12.66 -8.79
N ASP A 150 9.87 12.01 -7.97
CA ASP A 150 9.72 10.59 -7.65
C ASP A 150 8.66 10.36 -6.57
N ASP A 151 7.96 9.22 -6.70
CA ASP A 151 7.11 8.72 -5.64
C ASP A 151 7.98 8.28 -4.45
N GLN A 152 7.42 8.32 -3.25
CA GLN A 152 8.12 7.88 -2.04
C GLN A 152 7.47 6.63 -1.48
N VAL A 153 8.28 5.66 -1.08
CA VAL A 153 7.82 4.45 -0.41
C VAL A 153 8.53 4.27 0.92
N ALA A 154 7.80 3.75 1.90
CA ALA A 154 8.36 3.37 3.19
C ALA A 154 7.92 1.96 3.55
N ILE A 155 8.83 1.16 4.08
CA ILE A 155 8.57 -0.18 4.60
C ILE A 155 8.98 -0.19 6.07
N GLU A 156 8.04 -0.55 6.94
CA GLU A 156 8.23 -0.68 8.38
C GLU A 156 8.02 -2.15 8.74
N SER A 157 9.04 -2.82 9.29
CA SER A 157 8.98 -4.26 9.51
C SER A 157 9.67 -4.72 10.80
N VAL A 158 9.19 -5.83 11.36
CA VAL A 158 9.74 -6.51 12.55
C VAL A 158 10.10 -7.93 12.16
N GLY A 159 11.30 -8.35 12.55
CA GLY A 159 11.79 -9.72 12.36
C GLY A 159 11.79 -10.55 13.64
N ASN A 160 11.70 -11.87 13.49
CA ASN A 160 11.83 -12.83 14.61
C ASN A 160 13.25 -12.89 15.23
N TYR A 161 14.23 -12.29 14.56
CA TYR A 161 15.60 -12.11 15.03
C TYR A 161 15.79 -10.87 15.93
N GLY A 162 14.68 -10.27 16.40
CA GLY A 162 14.70 -9.23 17.44
C GLY A 162 15.04 -7.82 16.97
N GLN A 163 14.92 -7.55 15.68
CA GLN A 163 15.18 -6.22 15.11
C GLN A 163 13.92 -5.64 14.46
N PHE A 164 13.82 -4.31 14.50
CA PHE A 164 12.83 -3.49 13.82
C PHE A 164 13.52 -2.64 12.76
N HIS A 165 12.93 -2.55 11.58
CA HIS A 165 13.49 -1.82 10.44
C HIS A 165 12.48 -0.82 9.89
N VAL A 166 12.99 0.36 9.54
CA VAL A 166 12.26 1.37 8.77
C VAL A 166 13.12 1.72 7.57
N VAL A 167 12.66 1.36 6.39
CA VAL A 167 13.31 1.65 5.12
C VAL A 167 12.50 2.69 4.38
N LYS A 168 13.14 3.74 3.87
CA LYS A 168 12.53 4.74 3.02
C LYS A 168 13.29 4.79 1.69
N ALA A 169 12.56 4.83 0.59
CA ALA A 169 13.14 4.87 -0.74
C ALA A 169 12.33 5.78 -1.66
N LEU A 170 12.99 6.24 -2.72
CA LEU A 170 12.33 6.85 -3.88
C LEU A 170 11.95 5.72 -4.84
N LEU A 171 10.75 5.79 -5.38
CA LEU A 171 10.23 4.90 -6.39
C LEU A 171 10.17 5.69 -7.71
N THR A 172 11.12 5.39 -8.58
CA THR A 172 11.17 5.88 -9.96
C THR A 172 10.68 4.76 -10.86
N ILE A 173 9.59 4.98 -11.60
CA ILE A 173 8.98 4.01 -12.53
C ILE A 173 9.28 4.43 -13.97
#